data_AF-A0A1J3D989-F1
#
_entry.id   AF-A0A1J3D989-F1
#
_cell.length_a   1.000
_cell.length_b   1.000
_cell.length_c   1.000
_cell.angle_alpha   90.00
_cell.angle_beta   90.00
_cell.angle_gamma   90.00
#
_symmetry.space_group_name_H-M   'P 1'
#
loop_
_entity.id
_entity.type
_entity.pdbx_description
1 polymer ?
#
loop_
_entity_poly.entity_id
_entity_poly.type
_entity_poly.pdbx_seq_one_letter_code
_entity_poly.pdbx_strand_id
1 'polypeptide(L)'
;KGLTPSQIGVILRDSHGIPQVKSVTGNKILRILKAHGLAPEIPEDLYHLIKKAVAIRKHLERNRKDKDSKFRLILVESRIHRLARYYKKTKKLPPVWKYESTTASTLVA
;
A
#
# COMPACT_ATOMS: atom_id res chain seq x y z
N LYS A 1 6.71 -15.26 -6.22
CA LYS A 1 6.27 -15.40 -4.80
C LYS A 1 5.39 -14.25 -4.31
N GLY A 2 5.20 -13.14 -5.05
CA GLY A 2 4.18 -12.12 -4.73
C GLY A 2 4.32 -11.41 -3.39
N LEU A 3 5.50 -11.48 -2.77
CA LEU A 3 5.76 -10.92 -1.44
C LEU A 3 5.93 -9.41 -1.51
N THR A 4 5.44 -8.70 -0.49
CA THR A 4 5.62 -7.26 -0.42
C THR A 4 7.04 -6.91 0.03
N PRO A 5 7.59 -5.73 -0.35
CA PRO A 5 8.90 -5.29 0.10
C PRO A 5 9.11 -5.37 1.62
N SER A 6 8.08 -5.04 2.40
CA SER A 6 8.11 -5.18 3.86
C SER A 6 8.24 -6.64 4.31
N GLN A 7 7.46 -7.55 3.72
CA GLN A 7 7.53 -8.99 4.02
C GLN A 7 8.90 -9.59 3.65
N ILE A 8 9.47 -9.17 2.52
CA ILE A 8 10.82 -9.59 2.11
C ILE A 8 11.84 -9.19 3.17
N GLY A 9 11.76 -7.96 3.69
CA GLY A 9 12.65 -7.51 4.77
C GLY A 9 12.53 -8.35 6.04
N VAL A 10 11.31 -8.72 6.43
CA VAL A 10 11.06 -9.58 7.60
C VAL A 10 11.66 -10.97 7.41
N ILE A 11 11.46 -11.60 6.24
CA ILE A 11 12.01 -12.94 5.93
C ILE A 11 13.54 -12.93 5.89
N LEU A 12 14.15 -11.87 5.36
CA LEU A 12 15.60 -11.72 5.35
C LEU A 12 16.17 -11.59 6.77
N ARG A 13 15.48 -10.85 7.64
CA ARG A 13 15.88 -10.70 9.05
C ARG A 13 15.72 -12.00 9.83
N ASP A 14 14.55 -12.62 9.75
CA ASP A 14 14.16 -13.69 10.67
C ASP A 14 14.62 -15.07 10.19
N SER A 15 14.59 -15.34 8.87
CA SER A 15 14.98 -16.65 8.33
C SER A 15 16.42 -16.70 7.84
N HIS A 16 17.02 -15.55 7.45
CA HIS A 16 18.36 -15.50 6.87
C HIS A 16 19.36 -14.73 7.75
N GLY A 17 18.93 -14.18 8.90
CA GLY A 17 19.81 -13.47 9.84
C GLY A 17 20.37 -12.15 9.31
N ILE A 18 19.73 -11.51 8.31
CA ILE A 18 20.17 -10.24 7.73
C ILE A 18 19.40 -9.09 8.38
N PRO A 19 19.95 -8.38 9.38
CA PRO A 19 19.22 -7.37 10.14
C PRO A 19 18.88 -6.13 9.30
N GLN A 20 19.79 -5.71 8.42
CA GLN A 20 19.60 -4.55 7.56
C GLN A 20 20.16 -4.79 6.16
N VAL A 21 19.26 -4.92 5.17
CA VAL A 21 19.63 -5.13 3.76
C VAL A 21 20.53 -4.02 3.20
N LYS A 22 20.33 -2.78 3.67
CA LYS A 22 21.14 -1.63 3.24
C LYS A 22 22.61 -1.79 3.61
N SER A 23 22.92 -2.35 4.77
CA SER A 23 24.30 -2.50 5.23
C SER A 23 25.08 -3.51 4.40
N VAL A 24 24.40 -4.54 3.90
CA VAL A 24 25.03 -5.58 3.07
C VAL A 24 25.14 -5.17 1.61
N THR A 25 24.10 -4.54 1.06
CA THR A 25 23.98 -4.29 -0.39
C THR A 25 24.23 -2.83 -0.81
N GLY A 26 24.41 -1.92 0.16
CA GLY A 26 24.49 -0.47 -0.06
C GLY A 26 23.15 0.20 -0.44
N ASN A 27 22.13 -0.57 -0.81
CA ASN A 27 20.85 -0.07 -1.32
C ASN A 27 19.66 -0.56 -0.48
N LYS A 28 18.56 0.21 -0.53
CA LYS A 28 17.29 -0.21 0.10
C LYS A 28 16.58 -1.24 -0.78
N ILE A 29 15.83 -2.16 -0.15
CA ILE A 29 15.05 -3.23 -0.82
C ILE A 29 14.25 -2.69 -2.01
N LEU A 30 13.47 -1.62 -1.81
CA LEU A 30 12.64 -1.05 -2.88
C LEU A 30 13.46 -0.50 -4.06
N ARG A 31 14.69 -0.07 -3.84
CA ARG A 31 15.59 0.41 -4.91
C ARG A 31 16.15 -0.75 -5.73
N ILE A 32 16.48 -1.85 -5.06
CA ILE A 32 16.91 -3.11 -5.69
C ILE A 32 15.76 -3.65 -6.56
N LEU A 33 14.54 -3.74 -6.02
CA LEU A 33 13.37 -4.20 -6.77
C LEU A 33 13.09 -3.34 -8.01
N LYS A 34 13.27 -2.02 -7.92
CA LYS A 34 13.13 -1.11 -9.08
C LYS A 34 14.20 -1.34 -10.14
N ALA A 35 15.46 -1.54 -9.74
CA ALA A 35 16.54 -1.81 -10.68
C ALA A 35 16.30 -3.10 -11.48
N HIS A 36 15.66 -4.09 -10.86
CA HIS A 36 15.31 -5.36 -11.50
C HIS A 36 13.92 -5.37 -12.17
N GLY A 37 13.20 -4.24 -12.23
CA GLY A 37 11.87 -4.18 -12.85
C GLY A 37 10.77 -4.96 -12.10
N LEU A 38 11.01 -5.35 -10.84
CA LEU A 38 10.08 -6.11 -9.99
C LEU A 38 9.32 -5.24 -8.99
N ALA A 39 9.42 -3.91 -9.13
CA ALA A 39 8.75 -2.99 -8.23
C ALA A 39 7.24 -2.93 -8.54
N PRO A 40 6.38 -2.88 -7.51
CA PRO A 40 4.95 -2.71 -7.72
C PRO A 40 4.66 -1.32 -8.30
N GLU A 41 3.67 -1.25 -9.21
CA GLU A 41 3.22 0.01 -9.81
C GLU A 41 2.62 0.96 -8.76
N ILE A 42 1.84 0.40 -7.84
CA ILE A 42 1.27 1.13 -6.70
C ILE A 42 2.18 0.93 -5.49
N PRO A 43 2.59 2.00 -4.79
CA PRO A 43 3.31 1.90 -3.53
C PRO A 43 2.59 1.01 -2.50
N GLU A 44 3.34 0.18 -1.79
CA GLU A 44 2.83 -0.83 -0.86
C GLU A 44 1.91 -0.24 0.22
N ASP A 45 2.26 0.92 0.76
CA ASP A 45 1.50 1.65 1.77
C ASP A 45 0.14 2.13 1.26
N LEU A 46 0.11 2.66 0.03
CA LEU A 46 -1.12 3.08 -0.63
C LEU A 46 -2.01 1.88 -0.92
N TYR A 47 -1.43 0.79 -1.44
CA TYR A 47 -2.13 -0.47 -1.72
C TYR A 47 -2.84 -1.03 -0.49
N HIS A 48 -2.15 -1.14 0.65
CA HIS A 48 -2.74 -1.68 1.88
C HIS A 48 -3.83 -0.79 2.48
N LEU A 49 -3.72 0.54 2.33
CA LEU A 49 -4.79 1.44 2.76
C LEU A 49 -6.04 1.29 1.90
N ILE A 50 -5.88 1.16 0.58
CA ILE A 50 -6.99 0.90 -0.34
C ILE A 50 -7.63 -0.46 0.01
N LYS A 51 -6.82 -1.51 0.21
CA LYS A 51 -7.30 -2.83 0.65
C LYS A 51 -8.14 -2.75 1.92
N LYS A 52 -7.67 -1.98 2.90
CA LYS A 52 -8.39 -1.75 4.16
C LYS A 52 -9.70 -1.00 3.93
N ALA A 53 -9.70 0.04 3.09
CA ALA A 53 -10.91 0.80 2.76
C ALA A 53 -11.97 -0.08 2.07
N VAL A 54 -11.55 -0.93 1.12
CA VAL A 54 -12.44 -1.89 0.43
C VAL A 54 -13.08 -2.86 1.43
N ALA A 55 -12.30 -3.40 2.37
CA ALA A 55 -12.82 -4.31 3.40
C ALA A 55 -13.84 -3.62 4.32
N ILE A 56 -13.56 -2.40 4.79
CA ILE A 56 -14.49 -1.62 5.63
C ILE A 56 -15.77 -1.28 4.86
N ARG A 57 -15.66 -0.92 3.58
CA ARG A 57 -16.81 -0.62 2.74
C ARG A 57 -17.72 -1.83 2.56
N LYS A 58 -17.14 -3.00 2.26
CA LYS A 58 -17.86 -4.28 2.18
C LYS A 58 -18.56 -4.65 3.49
N HIS A 59 -17.95 -4.36 4.64
CA HIS A 59 -18.58 -4.52 5.96
C HIS A 59 -19.79 -3.59 6.13
N LEU A 60 -19.64 -2.31 5.79
CA LEU A 60 -20.69 -1.29 5.93
C LEU A 60 -21.88 -1.49 4.99
N GLU A 61 -21.68 -2.14 3.83
CA GLU A 61 -22.77 -2.50 2.91
C GLU A 61 -23.84 -3.37 3.61
N ARG A 62 -23.38 -4.31 4.44
CA ARG A 62 -24.24 -5.20 5.25
C ARG A 62 -24.63 -4.55 6.58
N ASN A 63 -23.70 -3.83 7.21
CA ASN A 63 -23.84 -3.27 8.55
C ASN A 63 -24.01 -1.74 8.54
N ARG A 64 -25.07 -1.24 7.89
CA ARG A 64 -25.28 0.21 7.66
C ARG A 64 -25.41 1.06 8.92
N LYS A 65 -25.73 0.45 10.08
CA LYS A 65 -25.90 1.14 11.36
C LYS A 65 -24.58 1.36 12.11
N ASP A 66 -23.49 0.71 11.70
CA ASP A 66 -22.18 0.83 12.34
C ASP A 66 -21.54 2.21 12.07
N LYS A 67 -21.68 3.10 13.05
CA LYS A 67 -21.17 4.48 12.98
C LYS A 67 -19.65 4.56 13.17
N ASP A 68 -19.07 3.67 13.97
CA ASP A 68 -17.62 3.64 14.23
C ASP A 68 -16.87 3.22 12.96
N SER A 69 -17.32 2.15 12.29
CA SER A 69 -16.72 1.73 11.03
C SER A 69 -16.87 2.80 9.93
N LYS A 70 -18.00 3.52 9.90
CA LYS A 70 -18.19 4.65 8.98
C LYS A 70 -17.20 5.79 9.25
N PHE A 71 -16.99 6.14 10.52
CA PHE A 71 -16.01 7.14 10.91
C PHE A 71 -14.58 6.70 10.54
N ARG A 72 -14.24 5.44 10.83
CA ARG A 72 -12.93 4.86 10.47
C ARG A 72 -12.70 4.81 8.95
N LEU A 73 -13.73 4.54 8.16
CA LEU A 73 -13.63 4.61 6.69
C LEU A 73 -13.20 6.00 6.23
N ILE A 74 -13.83 7.06 6.75
CA ILE A 74 -13.49 8.46 6.44
C ILE A 74 -12.02 8.76 6.76
N LEU A 75 -11.52 8.27 7.90
CA LEU A 75 -10.12 8.44 8.29
C LEU A 75 -9.17 7.73 7.33
N VAL A 76 -9.50 6.50 6.93
CA VAL A 76 -8.68 5.73 5.98
C VAL A 76 -8.67 6.40 4.61
N GLU A 77 -9.82 6.84 4.09
CA GLU A 77 -9.91 7.54 2.81
C GLU A 77 -9.15 8.88 2.83
N SER A 78 -9.22 9.60 3.95
CA SER A 78 -8.43 10.82 4.16
C SER A 78 -6.92 10.54 4.11
N ARG A 79 -6.46 9.41 4.66
CA ARG A 79 -5.05 8.99 4.58
C ARG A 79 -4.65 8.61 3.15
N ILE A 80 -5.51 7.89 2.42
CA ILE A 80 -5.31 7.55 1.00
C ILE A 80 -5.11 8.83 0.17
N HIS A 81 -5.99 9.81 0.32
CA HIS A 81 -5.89 11.08 -0.41
C HIS A 81 -4.60 11.84 -0.10
N ARG A 82 -4.17 11.87 1.18
CA ARG A 82 -2.90 12.50 1.58
C ARG A 82 -1.70 11.82 0.93
N LEU A 83 -1.65 10.49 0.96
CA LEU A 83 -0.55 9.73 0.35
C LEU A 83 -0.56 9.81 -1.18
N ALA A 84 -1.73 9.74 -1.81
CA ALA A 84 -1.85 9.92 -3.25
C ALA A 84 -1.32 11.29 -3.69
N ARG A 85 -1.62 12.38 -2.96
CA ARG A 85 -1.03 13.70 -3.24
C ARG A 85 0.49 13.70 -3.15
N TYR A 86 1.06 13.08 -2.11
CA TYR A 86 2.51 12.95 -1.95
C TYR A 86 3.14 12.16 -3.11
N TYR A 87 2.52 11.05 -3.52
CA TYR A 87 3.06 10.21 -4.59
C TYR A 87 2.92 10.81 -5.98
N LYS A 88 1.89 11.62 -6.22
CA LYS A 88 1.79 12.46 -7.42
C LYS A 88 2.90 13.51 -7.47
N LYS A 89 3.17 14.20 -6.35
CA LYS A 89 4.27 15.19 -6.25
C LYS A 89 5.64 14.56 -6.49
N THR A 90 5.85 13.33 -6.00
CA THR A 90 7.13 12.61 -6.14
C THR A 90 7.25 11.78 -7.42
N LYS A 91 6.31 11.94 -8.38
CA LYS A 91 6.25 11.23 -9.67
C LYS A 91 6.26 9.70 -9.56
N LYS A 92 5.84 9.16 -8.41
CA LYS A 92 5.64 7.71 -8.24
C LYS A 92 4.26 7.25 -8.70
N LEU A 93 3.32 8.18 -8.80
CA LEU A 93 1.98 7.96 -9.34
C LEU A 93 1.75 8.90 -10.53
N PRO A 94 0.98 8.47 -11.55
CA PRO A 94 0.53 9.36 -12.63
C PRO A 94 -0.27 10.57 -12.08
N PRO A 95 -0.14 11.77 -12.67
CA PRO A 95 -0.91 12.95 -12.24
C PRO A 95 -2.43 12.75 -12.32
N VAL A 96 -2.87 11.97 -13.31
CA VAL A 96 -4.28 11.61 -13.58
C VAL A 96 -4.81 10.62 -12.53
N TRP A 97 -3.94 9.97 -11.75
CA TRP A 97 -4.36 8.98 -10.78
C TRP A 97 -5.28 9.58 -9.71
N LYS A 98 -6.42 8.92 -9.52
CA LYS A 98 -7.47 9.29 -8.58
C LYS A 98 -8.00 8.04 -7.88
N TYR A 99 -8.16 8.15 -6.57
CA TYR A 99 -8.84 7.13 -5.79
C TYR A 99 -10.35 7.31 -5.95
N GLU A 100 -11.02 6.29 -6.46
CA GLU A 100 -12.49 6.23 -6.52
C GLU A 100 -12.95 4.95 -5.83
N SER A 101 -13.93 5.08 -4.95
CA SER A 101 -14.35 3.96 -4.10
C SER A 101 -15.01 2.81 -4.85
N THR A 102 -15.55 3.08 -6.04
CA THR A 102 -16.19 2.08 -6.92
C THR A 102 -15.15 1.21 -7.64
N THR A 103 -14.03 1.80 -8.03
CA THR A 103 -12.92 1.11 -8.71
C THR A 103 -11.84 0.63 -7.74
N ALA A 104 -11.94 0.98 -6.46
CA ALA A 104 -10.98 0.58 -5.44
C ALA A 104 -10.80 -0.94 -5.31
N SER A 105 -11.83 -1.74 -5.62
CA SER A 105 -11.75 -3.21 -5.59
C SER A 105 -10.89 -3.78 -6.71
N THR A 106 -10.85 -3.16 -7.89
CA THR A 106 -10.05 -3.64 -9.03
C THR A 106 -8.57 -3.32 -8.86
N LEU A 107 -8.24 -2.30 -8.06
CA LEU A 107 -6.86 -1.91 -7.73
C LEU A 107 -6.17 -2.84 -6.72
N VAL A 108 -6.93 -3.77 -6.11
CA VAL A 108 -6.45 -4.66 -5.03
C VAL A 108 -6.71 -6.14 -5.35
N ALA A 109 -7.05 -6.44 -6.60
CA ALA A 109 -7.25 -7.81 -7.09
C ALA A 109 -5.91 -8.57 -7.21
#